data_AF-A0A7V8ZE80-F1
#
_entry.id   AF-A0A7V8ZE80-F1
#
_cell.length_a   1.000
_cell.length_b   1.000
_cell.length_c   1.000
_cell.angle_alpha   90.00
_cell.angle_beta   90.00
_cell.angle_gamma   90.00
#
_symmetry.space_group_name_H-M   'P 1'
#
loop_
_entity.id
_entity.type
_entity.pdbx_description
1 polymer ?
#
loop_
_entity_poly.entity_id
_entity_poly.type
_entity_poly.pdbx_seq_one_letter_code
_entity_poly.pdbx_strand_id
1 'polypeptide(L)'
;MGQKTFIGVAAFLFVLIGGAIALYVYDAGRDDQIAEGITVAGVDVGGMDSGEATKVVAAKVAGQVERPIVVRFRKRKYQLSANDARLHADVDG
;
A
#
# COMPACT_ATOMS: atom_id res chain seq x y z
N MET A 1 -28.80 -41.76 4.90
CA MET A 1 -27.89 -41.45 3.78
C MET A 1 -27.54 -39.96 3.65
N GLY A 2 -28.38 -39.01 4.09
CA GLY A 2 -28.18 -37.57 3.78
C GLY A 2 -26.98 -36.86 4.41
N GLN A 3 -26.51 -37.26 5.60
CA GLN A 3 -25.47 -36.51 6.31
C GLN A 3 -24.07 -36.71 5.70
N LYS A 4 -23.74 -37.92 5.27
CA LYS A 4 -22.44 -38.25 4.65
C LYS A 4 -22.29 -37.62 3.27
N THR A 5 -23.37 -37.62 2.49
CA THR A 5 -23.42 -36.95 1.18
C THR A 5 -23.40 -35.44 1.33
N PHE A 6 -24.09 -34.89 2.33
CA PHE A 6 -24.05 -33.46 2.62
C PHE A 6 -22.65 -32.98 3.01
N ILE A 7 -21.96 -33.71 3.89
CA ILE A 7 -20.56 -33.39 4.26
C ILE A 7 -19.65 -33.45 3.03
N GLY A 8 -19.81 -34.46 2.17
CA GLY A 8 -19.02 -34.57 0.93
C GLY A 8 -19.24 -33.38 0.00
N VAL A 9 -20.48 -32.97 -0.21
CA VAL A 9 -20.83 -31.81 -1.05
C VAL A 9 -20.32 -30.51 -0.43
N ALA A 10 -20.46 -30.32 0.88
CA ALA A 10 -19.97 -29.14 1.57
C ALA A 10 -18.44 -29.02 1.49
N ALA A 11 -17.71 -30.13 1.70
CA ALA A 11 -16.25 -30.16 1.58
C ALA A 11 -15.81 -29.84 0.15
N PHE A 12 -16.49 -30.40 -0.86
CA PHE A 12 -16.21 -30.13 -2.26
C PHE A 12 -16.41 -28.65 -2.61
N LEU A 13 -17.52 -28.05 -2.18
CA LEU A 13 -17.77 -26.61 -2.36
C LEU A 13 -16.72 -25.74 -1.68
N PHE A 14 -16.25 -26.14 -0.48
CA PHE A 14 -15.22 -25.40 0.24
C PHE A 14 -13.90 -25.39 -0.52
N VAL A 15 -13.51 -26.52 -1.10
CA VAL A 15 -12.31 -26.63 -1.95
C VAL A 15 -12.45 -25.76 -3.20
N LEU A 16 -13.62 -25.76 -3.85
CA LEU A 16 -13.86 -24.93 -5.03
C LEU A 16 -13.78 -23.43 -4.72
N ILE A 17 -14.39 -22.98 -3.62
CA ILE A 17 -14.34 -21.57 -3.19
C ILE A 17 -12.88 -21.19 -2.85
N GLY A 18 -12.18 -22.03 -2.08
CA GLY A 18 -10.78 -21.79 -1.74
C GLY A 18 -9.87 -21.72 -2.98
N GLY A 19 -10.07 -22.62 -3.95
CA GLY A 19 -9.34 -22.63 -5.20
C GLY A 19 -9.61 -21.39 -6.06
N ALA A 20 -10.86 -20.96 -6.16
CA ALA A 20 -11.24 -19.75 -6.90
C ALA A 20 -10.63 -18.48 -6.27
N ILE A 21 -10.64 -18.37 -4.94
CA ILE A 21 -9.99 -17.27 -4.22
C ILE A 21 -8.47 -17.29 -4.45
N ALA A 22 -7.84 -18.47 -4.39
CA ALA A 22 -6.41 -18.61 -4.60
C ALA A 22 -5.99 -18.21 -6.02
N LEU A 23 -6.76 -18.62 -7.05
CA LEU A 23 -6.53 -18.22 -8.43
C LEU A 23 -6.75 -16.72 -8.65
N TYR A 24 -7.81 -16.15 -8.07
CA TYR A 24 -8.08 -14.71 -8.15
C TYR A 24 -6.96 -13.88 -7.54
N VAL A 25 -6.48 -14.25 -6.35
CA VAL A 25 -5.35 -13.56 -5.70
C VAL A 25 -4.06 -13.75 -6.50
N TYR A 26 -3.84 -14.94 -7.08
CA TYR A 26 -2.67 -15.20 -7.91
C TYR A 26 -2.65 -14.29 -9.14
N ASP A 27 -3.78 -14.16 -9.83
CA ASP A 27 -3.97 -13.40 -11.07
C ASP A 27 -3.97 -11.89 -10.83
N ALA A 28 -4.72 -11.43 -9.82
CA ALA A 28 -4.73 -10.02 -9.42
C ALA A 28 -3.33 -9.51 -9.02
N GLY A 29 -2.50 -10.35 -8.40
CA GLY A 29 -1.12 -9.99 -8.07
C GLY A 29 -0.14 -10.01 -9.25
N ARG A 30 -0.54 -10.45 -10.46
CA ARG A 30 0.32 -10.42 -11.67
C ARG A 30 0.03 -9.22 -12.56
N ASP A 31 -1.22 -8.81 -12.69
CA ASP A 31 -1.58 -7.69 -13.58
C ASP A 31 -1.23 -6.31 -12.99
N ASP A 32 -1.21 -6.19 -11.66
CA ASP A 32 -0.86 -4.94 -10.94
C ASP A 32 0.60 -4.89 -10.46
N GLN A 33 1.47 -5.71 -11.05
CA GLN A 33 2.88 -5.80 -10.68
C GLN A 33 3.72 -4.74 -11.39
N ILE A 34 4.47 -3.95 -10.61
CA ILE A 34 5.35 -2.92 -11.13
C ILE A 34 6.58 -3.59 -11.73
N ALA A 35 6.95 -3.18 -12.94
CA ALA A 35 8.13 -3.69 -13.63
C ALA A 35 9.40 -3.54 -12.78
N GLU A 36 10.32 -4.49 -12.94
CA GLU A 36 11.62 -4.48 -12.27
C GLU A 36 12.42 -3.20 -12.55
N GLY A 37 13.14 -2.72 -11.54
CA GLY A 37 14.00 -1.52 -11.63
C GLY A 37 13.27 -0.18 -11.55
N ILE A 38 11.97 -0.16 -11.26
CA ILE A 38 11.21 1.07 -11.06
C ILE A 38 11.40 1.60 -9.64
N THR A 39 11.70 2.90 -9.55
CA THR A 39 11.91 3.62 -8.29
C THR A 39 10.94 4.80 -8.19
N VAL A 40 10.28 4.97 -7.04
CA VAL A 40 9.37 6.09 -6.77
C VAL A 40 9.83 6.83 -5.52
N ALA A 41 10.06 8.14 -5.62
CA ALA A 41 10.58 8.96 -4.51
C ALA A 41 11.85 8.39 -3.84
N GLY A 42 12.67 7.64 -4.59
CA GLY A 42 13.88 6.96 -4.08
C GLY A 42 13.61 5.64 -3.35
N VAL A 43 12.38 5.12 -3.39
CA VAL A 43 11.99 3.79 -2.92
C VAL A 43 11.96 2.84 -4.11
N ASP A 44 12.68 1.72 -4.02
CA ASP A 44 12.61 0.65 -5.00
C ASP A 44 11.27 -0.09 -4.85
N VAL A 45 10.49 -0.09 -5.92
CA VAL A 45 9.16 -0.70 -5.99
C VAL A 45 9.08 -1.73 -7.12
N GLY A 46 10.21 -2.04 -7.77
CA GLY A 46 10.26 -3.07 -8.80
C GLY A 46 9.83 -4.42 -8.26
N GLY A 47 9.02 -5.15 -9.03
CA GLY A 47 8.46 -6.44 -8.66
C GLY A 47 7.36 -6.38 -7.58
N MET A 48 7.06 -5.20 -7.02
CA MET A 48 5.97 -5.04 -6.06
C MET A 48 4.63 -4.92 -6.77
N ASP A 49 3.59 -5.41 -6.11
CA ASP A 49 2.21 -5.05 -6.47
C ASP A 49 1.95 -3.56 -6.16
N SER A 50 1.12 -2.91 -6.97
CA SER A 50 0.75 -1.49 -6.82
C SER A 50 0.28 -1.14 -5.39
N GLY A 51 -0.49 -2.01 -4.75
CA GLY A 51 -0.99 -1.81 -3.39
C GLY A 51 0.10 -1.93 -2.32
N GLU A 52 1.08 -2.80 -2.53
CA GLU A 52 2.27 -2.93 -1.67
C GLU A 52 3.18 -1.72 -1.84
N ALA A 53 3.49 -1.35 -3.08
CA ALA A 53 4.31 -0.18 -3.41
C ALA A 53 3.72 1.09 -2.78
N THR A 54 2.40 1.28 -2.85
CA THR A 54 1.71 2.42 -2.22
C THR A 54 1.96 2.48 -0.71
N LYS A 55 1.87 1.36 0.00
CA LYS A 55 2.10 1.31 1.45
C LYS A 55 3.55 1.63 1.81
N VAL A 56 4.51 1.08 1.06
CA VAL A 56 5.95 1.30 1.31
C VAL A 56 6.32 2.76 1.04
N VAL A 57 5.86 3.31 -0.08
CA VAL A 57 6.09 4.73 -0.43
C VAL A 57 5.43 5.64 0.61
N ALA A 58 4.17 5.39 0.99
CA ALA A 58 3.47 6.20 1.98
C ALA A 58 4.19 6.22 3.34
N ALA A 59 4.68 5.07 3.81
CA ALA A 59 5.44 4.99 5.06
C ALA A 59 6.76 5.78 4.99
N LYS A 60 7.44 5.76 3.84
CA LYS A 60 8.68 6.52 3.62
C LYS A 60 8.43 8.02 3.59
N VAL A 61 7.38 8.44 2.89
CA VAL A 61 7.00 9.85 2.73
C VAL A 61 6.51 10.42 4.06
N ALA A 62 5.70 9.70 4.83
CA ALA A 62 5.23 10.12 6.14
C ALA A 62 6.41 10.46 7.08
N GLY A 63 7.46 9.65 7.11
CA GLY A 63 8.66 9.92 7.90
C GLY A 63 9.50 11.12 7.44
N GLN A 64 9.29 11.64 6.22
CA GLN A 64 9.93 12.86 5.72
C GLN A 64 9.09 14.11 5.95
N VAL A 65 7.77 14.01 5.87
CA VAL A 65 6.84 15.14 6.04
C VAL A 65 6.80 15.66 7.48
N GLU A 66 7.13 14.82 8.47
CA GLU A 66 7.23 15.25 9.87
C GLU A 66 8.41 16.20 10.17
N ARG A 67 9.32 16.42 9.21
CA ARG A 67 10.49 17.27 9.45
C ARG A 67 10.08 18.74 9.63
N PRO A 68 10.42 19.38 10.77
CA PRO A 68 10.08 20.77 10.99
C PRO A 68 10.79 21.67 9.97
N ILE A 69 10.05 22.66 9.49
CA ILE A 69 10.47 23.60 8.47
C ILE A 69 11.07 24.81 9.17
N VAL A 70 12.26 25.22 8.73
CA VAL A 70 12.95 26.38 9.30
C VAL A 70 12.59 27.62 8.49
N VAL A 71 11.76 28.50 9.07
CA VAL A 71 11.46 29.81 8.51
C VAL A 71 12.35 30.87 9.14
N ARG A 72 12.82 31.82 8.32
CA ARG A 72 13.64 32.96 8.78
C ARG A 72 12.86 34.25 8.64
N PHE A 73 12.67 34.97 9.75
CA PHE A 73 12.14 36.32 9.75
C PHE A 73 13.14 37.28 10.38
N ARG A 74 13.57 38.29 9.61
CA ARG A 74 14.70 39.18 9.94
C ARG A 74 15.97 38.38 10.27
N LYS A 75 16.49 38.50 11.49
CA LYS A 75 17.69 37.78 11.97
C LYS A 75 17.35 36.54 12.82
N ARG A 76 16.07 36.18 12.98
CA ARG A 76 15.63 35.05 13.81
C ARG A 76 15.13 33.88 12.97
N LYS A 77 15.44 32.66 13.42
CA LYS A 77 14.98 31.40 12.84
C LYS A 77 13.88 30.82 13.73
N TYR A 78 12.84 30.28 13.11
CA TYR A 78 11.73 29.61 13.76
C TYR A 78 11.61 28.21 13.17
N GLN A 79 11.52 27.19 14.02
CA GLN A 79 11.17 25.82 13.60
C GLN A 79 9.67 25.68 13.73
N LEU A 80 8.99 25.40 12.63
CA LEU A 80 7.56 25.11 12.60
C LEU A 80 7.38 23.64 12.23
N SER A 81 6.56 22.89 12.96
CA SER A 81 6.11 21.59 12.47
C SER A 81 5.18 21.77 11.26
N ALA A 82 5.00 20.72 10.44
CA ALA A 82 4.05 20.75 9.33
C ALA A 82 2.62 21.11 9.82
N ASN A 83 2.25 20.66 11.03
CA ASN A 83 0.99 20.99 11.69
C ASN A 83 0.88 22.48 12.04
N ASP A 84 1.92 23.07 12.64
CA ASP A 84 1.91 24.50 12.98
C ASP A 84 1.84 25.38 11.72
N ALA A 85 2.42 24.91 10.62
CA ALA A 85 2.40 25.58 9.33
C ALA A 85 1.12 25.30 8.50
N ARG A 86 0.22 24.42 8.99
CA ARG A 86 -0.98 23.93 8.27
C ARG A 86 -0.70 23.40 6.87
N LEU A 87 0.47 22.81 6.66
CA LEU A 87 0.85 22.28 5.35
C LEU A 87 0.20 20.93 5.12
N HIS A 88 -0.43 20.78 3.96
CA HIS A 88 -1.01 19.53 3.48
C HIS A 88 -0.40 19.25 2.11
N ALA A 89 -0.02 18.00 1.87
CA ALA A 89 0.35 17.55 0.53
C ALA A 89 -0.95 17.17 -0.20
N ASP A 90 -1.25 17.86 -1.30
CA ASP A 90 -2.29 17.44 -2.23
C ASP A 90 -1.72 16.35 -3.14
N VAL A 91 -2.33 15.18 -3.09
CA VAL A 91 -1.91 13.99 -3.84
C VAL A 91 -2.90 13.65 -4.96
N ASP A 92 -4.00 14.39 -5.08
CA ASP A 92 -5.11 14.06 -5.99
C ASP A 92 -5.12 14.91 -7.28
N GLY A 93 -4.40 16.05 -7.30
CA GLY A 93 -4.16 16.85 -8.52
C GLY A 93 -5.23 17.86 -8.87
#